data_AF-A0AAV6LUX7-F1
#
_entry.id   AF-A0AAV6LUX7-F1
#
_cell.length_a   1.000
_cell.length_b   1.000
_cell.length_c   1.000
_cell.angle_alpha   90.00
_cell.angle_beta   90.00
_cell.angle_gamma   90.00
#
_symmetry.space_group_name_H-M   'P 1'
#
loop_
_entity.id
_entity.type
_entity.pdbx_description
1 polymer ?
#
loop_
_entity_poly.entity_id
_entity_poly.type
_entity_poly.pdbx_seq_one_letter_code
_entity_poly.pdbx_strand_id
1 'polypeptide(L)'
;MFESIDVTLPRQHKERINIEQHCLAREVVNILACEGAERVERHELLGKWRLRFAMAGFTAYPLSSLVNATIKTLLDNYSNRYRIEEREGALYLGWMDRDLVASCAWK
;
A
#
# COMPACT_ATOMS: atom_id res chain seq x y z
N MET A 1 1.20 5.28 -7.72
CA MET A 1 1.53 6.18 -6.60
C MET A 1 1.79 7.61 -7.07
N PHE A 2 2.82 7.91 -7.88
CA PHE A 2 3.01 9.28 -8.40
C PHE A 2 1.80 9.81 -9.19
N GLU A 3 1.19 8.97 -10.03
CA GLU A 3 -0.05 9.33 -10.74
C GLU A 3 -1.20 9.67 -9.80
N SER A 4 -1.32 9.00 -8.65
CA SER A 4 -2.40 9.27 -7.71
C SER A 4 -2.23 10.61 -6.99
N ILE A 5 -0.98 11.00 -6.74
CA ILE A 5 -0.64 12.33 -6.22
C ILE A 5 -0.86 13.40 -7.28
N ASP A 6 -0.48 13.16 -8.54
CA ASP A 6 -0.61 14.13 -9.64
C ASP A 6 -2.05 14.57 -9.89
N VAL A 7 -2.99 13.65 -9.67
CA VAL A 7 -4.44 13.88 -9.80
C VAL A 7 -5.02 14.68 -8.64
N THR A 8 -4.36 14.62 -7.47
CA THR A 8 -4.89 15.18 -6.22
C THR A 8 -4.27 16.54 -5.89
N LEU A 9 -3.00 16.77 -6.24
CA LEU A 9 -2.24 17.96 -5.86
C LEU A 9 -1.52 18.61 -7.04
N PRO A 10 -1.59 19.95 -7.20
CA PRO A 10 -0.81 20.68 -8.19
C PRO A 10 0.70 20.46 -8.05
N ARG A 11 1.46 20.54 -9.15
CA ARG A 11 2.91 20.27 -9.17
C ARG A 11 3.72 21.18 -8.26
N GLN A 12 3.30 22.43 -8.08
CA GLN A 12 3.97 23.41 -7.23
C GLN A 12 3.53 23.32 -5.75
N HIS A 13 2.64 22.38 -5.40
CA HIS A 13 2.18 22.20 -4.04
C HIS A 13 3.31 21.68 -3.15
N LYS A 14 3.65 22.42 -2.09
CA LYS A 14 4.79 22.10 -1.21
C LYS A 14 4.70 20.71 -0.60
N GLU A 15 3.50 20.28 -0.18
CA GLU A 15 3.32 18.95 0.40
C GLU A 15 3.53 17.83 -0.61
N ARG A 16 3.13 18.05 -1.88
CA ARG A 16 3.39 17.10 -2.95
C ARG A 16 4.89 16.92 -3.15
N ILE A 17 5.60 18.03 -3.29
CA ILE A 17 7.07 18.03 -3.47
C ILE A 17 7.73 17.30 -2.30
N ASN A 18 7.29 17.56 -1.06
CA ASN A 18 7.83 16.91 0.13
C ASN A 18 7.61 15.40 0.10
N ILE A 19 6.38 14.93 -0.15
CA ILE A 19 6.05 13.50 -0.23
C ILE A 19 6.84 12.81 -1.34
N GLU A 20 6.87 13.40 -2.54
CA GLU A 20 7.57 12.84 -3.70
C GLU A 20 9.09 12.75 -3.45
N GLN A 21 9.71 13.79 -2.89
CA GLN A 21 11.16 13.84 -2.68
C GLN A 21 11.63 13.07 -1.45
N HIS A 22 10.95 13.21 -0.32
CA HIS A 22 11.44 12.73 0.96
C HIS A 22 10.89 11.37 1.39
N CYS A 23 9.77 10.93 0.79
CA CYS A 23 9.26 9.58 0.96
C CYS A 23 9.59 8.73 -0.27
N LEU A 24 8.97 9.04 -1.41
CA LEU A 24 8.97 8.14 -2.56
C LEU A 24 10.34 8.04 -3.25
N ALA A 25 10.99 9.16 -3.51
CA ALA A 25 12.31 9.13 -4.16
C ALA A 25 13.36 8.44 -3.27
N ARG A 26 13.27 8.59 -1.95
CA ARG A 26 14.17 7.91 -1.00
C ARG A 26 13.98 6.40 -1.05
N GLU A 27 12.74 5.91 -1.06
CA GLU A 27 12.45 4.48 -1.22
C GLU A 27 12.98 3.95 -2.56
N VAL A 28 12.71 4.66 -3.67
CA VAL A 28 13.19 4.27 -5.00
C VAL A 28 14.72 4.17 -5.03
N VAL A 29 15.43 5.15 -4.47
CA VAL A 29 16.90 5.13 -4.39
C VAL A 29 17.38 3.95 -3.56
N ASN A 30 16.76 3.67 -2.41
CA ASN A 30 17.19 2.53 -1.57
C ASN A 30 16.97 1.19 -2.28
N ILE A 31 15.85 1.03 -3.00
CA ILE A 31 15.54 -0.21 -3.74
C ILE A 31 16.54 -0.44 -4.89
N LEU A 32 16.93 0.61 -5.61
CA LEU A 32 17.74 0.52 -6.83
C LEU A 32 19.24 0.58 -6.60
N ALA A 33 19.72 1.42 -5.67
CA ALA A 33 21.13 1.75 -5.53
C ALA A 33 21.81 1.09 -4.32
N CYS A 34 21.03 0.66 -3.32
CA CYS A 34 21.58 -0.02 -2.15
C CYS A 34 21.53 -1.54 -2.34
N GLU A 35 22.49 -2.25 -1.73
CA GLU A 35 22.54 -3.71 -1.74
C GLU A 35 22.94 -4.28 -0.37
N GLY A 36 22.78 -5.59 -0.20
CA GLY A 36 23.13 -6.26 1.06
C GLY A 36 22.40 -5.65 2.27
N ALA A 37 23.14 -5.35 3.33
CA ALA A 37 22.58 -4.74 4.55
C ALA A 37 22.10 -3.29 4.34
N GLU A 38 22.64 -2.58 3.35
CA GLU A 38 22.28 -1.17 3.06
C GLU A 38 20.92 -1.04 2.38
N ARG A 39 20.45 -2.10 1.71
CA ARG A 39 19.08 -2.13 1.17
C ARG A 39 18.11 -2.51 2.28
N VAL A 40 17.41 -1.50 2.77
CA VAL A 40 16.42 -1.59 3.84
C VAL A 40 15.02 -1.82 3.28
N GLU A 41 14.66 -1.13 2.19
CA GLU A 41 13.37 -1.26 1.53
C GLU A 41 13.30 -2.55 0.72
N ARG A 42 12.50 -3.51 1.23
CA ARG A 42 12.39 -4.87 0.69
C ARG A 42 10.93 -5.29 0.61
N HIS A 43 10.15 -4.53 -0.16
CA HIS A 43 8.74 -4.83 -0.38
C HIS A 43 8.56 -6.23 -0.97
N GLU A 44 7.59 -6.95 -0.43
CA GLU A 44 7.26 -8.31 -0.83
C GLU A 44 5.75 -8.47 -0.92
N LEU A 45 5.32 -9.36 -1.82
CA LEU A 45 3.91 -9.68 -1.98
C LEU A 45 3.34 -10.27 -0.69
N LEU A 46 2.05 -10.00 -0.43
CA LEU A 46 1.36 -10.46 0.78
C LEU A 46 1.51 -11.97 0.98
N GLY A 47 1.52 -12.78 -0.09
CA GLY A 47 1.71 -14.23 0.01
C GLY A 47 2.97 -14.65 0.77
N LYS A 48 4.08 -13.92 0.61
CA LYS A 48 5.31 -14.19 1.39
C LYS A 48 5.15 -13.84 2.86
N TRP A 49 4.47 -12.74 3.16
CA TRP A 49 4.13 -12.37 4.53
C TRP A 49 3.21 -13.40 5.19
N ARG A 50 2.21 -13.93 4.45
CA ARG A 50 1.33 -14.99 4.96
C ARG A 50 2.12 -16.22 5.39
N LEU A 51 3.09 -16.65 4.58
CA LEU A 51 3.97 -17.77 4.93
C LEU A 51 4.77 -17.48 6.21
N ARG A 52 5.34 -16.27 6.34
CA ARG A 52 6.09 -15.89 7.55
C ARG A 52 5.22 -15.85 8.80
N PHE A 53 4.02 -15.30 8.72
CA PHE A 53 3.08 -15.29 9.84
C PHE A 53 2.65 -16.71 10.23
N ALA A 54 2.32 -17.55 9.25
CA ALA A 54 1.97 -18.95 9.51
C ALA A 54 3.13 -19.73 10.17
N MET A 55 4.37 -19.54 9.71
CA MET A 55 5.56 -20.15 10.32
C MET A 55 5.81 -19.67 11.75
N ALA A 56 5.39 -18.45 12.09
CA ALA A 56 5.44 -17.91 13.44
C ALA A 56 4.22 -18.33 14.30
N GLY A 57 3.34 -19.18 13.79
CA GLY A 57 2.19 -19.73 14.52
C GLY A 57 0.93 -18.87 14.47
N PHE A 58 0.92 -17.78 13.69
CA PHE A 58 -0.26 -16.94 13.53
C PHE A 58 -1.27 -17.55 12.56
N THR A 59 -2.54 -17.26 12.81
CA THR A 59 -3.66 -17.63 11.96
C THR A 59 -4.30 -16.38 11.36
N ALA A 60 -4.69 -16.44 10.08
CA ALA A 60 -5.32 -15.30 9.42
C ALA A 60 -6.69 -15.00 10.05
N TYR A 61 -6.97 -13.72 10.26
CA TYR A 61 -8.24 -13.25 10.82
C TYR A 61 -8.94 -12.33 9.80
N PRO A 62 -10.23 -12.56 9.51
CA PRO A 62 -10.95 -11.76 8.53
C PRO A 62 -11.17 -10.32 9.01
N LEU A 63 -11.01 -9.37 8.08
CA LEU A 63 -11.34 -7.97 8.34
C LEU A 63 -12.87 -7.77 8.37
N SER A 64 -13.33 -6.78 9.14
CA SER A 64 -14.76 -6.47 9.24
C SER A 64 -15.30 -5.94 7.91
N SER A 65 -16.30 -6.62 7.34
CA SER A 65 -16.96 -6.21 6.10
C SER A 65 -17.58 -4.82 6.20
N LEU A 66 -18.10 -4.43 7.37
CA LEU A 66 -18.62 -3.09 7.63
C LEU A 66 -17.52 -2.02 7.54
N VAL A 67 -16.34 -2.32 8.08
CA VAL A 67 -15.19 -1.41 8.01
C VAL A 67 -14.71 -1.31 6.56
N ASN A 68 -14.58 -2.44 5.85
CA ASN A 68 -14.19 -2.46 4.45
C ASN A 68 -15.14 -1.62 3.57
N ALA A 69 -16.46 -1.71 3.79
CA ALA A 69 -17.45 -0.91 3.10
C ALA A 69 -17.28 0.60 3.40
N THR A 70 -17.03 0.96 4.66
CA THR A 70 -16.78 2.36 5.06
C THR A 70 -15.55 2.92 4.36
N ILE A 71 -14.44 2.16 4.29
CA ILE A 71 -13.22 2.59 3.61
C ILE A 71 -13.49 2.78 2.10
N LYS A 72 -14.26 1.89 1.48
CA LYS A 72 -14.66 2.02 0.07
C LYS A 72 -15.39 3.34 -0.18
N THR A 73 -16.43 3.64 0.61
CA THR A 73 -17.17 4.90 0.50
C THR A 73 -16.30 6.13 0.75
N LEU A 74 -15.33 6.03 1.68
CA LEU A 74 -14.40 7.12 1.95
C LEU A 74 -13.52 7.43 0.72
N LEU A 75 -13.01 6.40 0.04
CA LEU A 75 -12.14 6.57 -1.13
C LEU A 75 -12.83 7.21 -2.33
N ASP A 76 -14.14 7.03 -2.46
CA ASP A 76 -14.94 7.67 -3.51
C ASP A 76 -14.85 9.20 -3.44
N ASN A 77 -14.54 9.77 -2.27
CA ASN A 77 -14.34 11.22 -2.09
C ASN A 77 -12.98 11.73 -2.59
N TYR A 78 -12.02 10.84 -2.88
CA TYR A 78 -10.68 11.21 -3.33
C TYR A 78 -10.52 11.08 -4.84
N SER A 79 -10.72 9.87 -5.37
CA SER A 79 -10.63 9.61 -6.81
C SER A 79 -11.29 8.29 -7.16
N ASN A 80 -12.08 8.28 -8.24
CA ASN A 80 -12.66 7.07 -8.83
C ASN A 80 -11.62 6.08 -9.39
N ARG A 81 -10.34 6.46 -9.44
CA ARG A 81 -9.23 5.57 -9.83
C ARG A 81 -8.69 4.74 -8.69
N TYR A 82 -9.04 5.05 -7.44
CA TYR A 82 -8.75 4.13 -6.35
C TYR A 82 -9.66 2.92 -6.41
N ARG A 83 -9.10 1.75 -6.09
CA ARG A 83 -9.81 0.48 -6.04
C ARG A 83 -9.60 -0.16 -4.68
N ILE A 84 -10.67 -0.68 -4.11
CA ILE A 84 -10.60 -1.58 -2.97
C ILE A 84 -11.12 -2.94 -3.36
N GLU A 85 -10.37 -3.98 -3.03
CA GLU A 85 -10.74 -5.37 -3.25
C GLU A 85 -10.43 -6.22 -2.02
N GLU A 86 -11.39 -7.04 -1.60
CA GLU A 86 -11.16 -8.06 -0.58
C GLU A 86 -10.78 -9.37 -1.26
N ARG A 87 -9.60 -9.90 -0.95
CA ARG A 87 -9.12 -11.19 -1.47
C ARG A 87 -8.49 -12.00 -0.35
N GLU A 88 -8.96 -13.23 -0.19
CA GLU A 88 -8.40 -14.21 0.74
C GLU A 88 -8.25 -13.70 2.19
N GLY A 89 -9.21 -12.89 2.66
CA GLY A 89 -9.24 -12.32 4.02
C GLY A 89 -8.40 -11.05 4.22
N ALA A 90 -7.81 -10.49 3.15
CA ALA A 90 -7.06 -9.25 3.16
C ALA A 90 -7.73 -8.18 2.29
N LEU A 91 -7.53 -6.91 2.65
CA LEU A 91 -8.02 -5.75 1.91
C LEU A 91 -6.88 -5.17 1.07
N TYR A 92 -7.09 -5.03 -0.23
CA TYR A 92 -6.13 -4.46 -1.16
C TYR A 92 -6.58 -3.08 -1.59
N LEU A 93 -5.74 -2.08 -1.34
CA LEU A 93 -5.85 -0.75 -1.91
C LEU A 93 -5.03 -0.70 -3.20
N GLY A 94 -5.69 -0.41 -4.30
CA GLY A 94 -5.09 -0.27 -5.62
C GLY A 94 -5.32 1.11 -6.24
N TRP A 95 -4.49 1.42 -7.22
CA TRP A 95 -4.68 2.52 -8.16
C TRP A 95 -4.84 1.93 -9.56
N MET A 96 -6.02 2.12 -10.14
CA MET A 96 -6.45 1.46 -11.37
C MET A 96 -6.33 -0.08 -11.23
N ASP A 97 -5.56 -0.70 -12.12
CA ASP A 97 -5.30 -2.14 -12.17
C ASP A 97 -4.14 -2.60 -11.24
N ARG A 98 -3.45 -1.68 -10.57
CA ARG A 98 -2.28 -1.99 -9.75
C ARG A 98 -2.57 -1.96 -8.26
N ASP A 99 -2.24 -3.05 -7.57
CA ASP A 99 -2.26 -3.09 -6.11
C ASP A 99 -1.10 -2.26 -5.54
N LEU A 100 -1.38 -1.43 -4.54
CA LEU A 100 -0.39 -0.57 -3.88
C LEU A 100 -0.10 -1.04 -2.45
N VAL A 101 -1.15 -1.29 -1.68
CA VAL A 101 -1.05 -1.65 -0.26
C VAL A 101 -2.00 -2.81 0.03
N ALA A 102 -1.55 -3.75 0.85
CA ALA A 102 -2.38 -4.83 1.36
C ALA A 102 -2.47 -4.74 2.90
N SER A 103 -3.68 -4.83 3.42
CA SER A 103 -3.99 -4.84 4.86
C SER A 103 -4.56 -6.21 5.23
N CYS A 104 -4.03 -6.82 6.29
CA CYS A 104 -4.46 -8.13 6.77
C CYS A 104 -4.43 -8.17 8.31
N ALA A 105 -5.21 -9.07 8.91
CA ALA A 105 -5.24 -9.28 10.35
C ALA A 105 -4.88 -10.72 10.70
N TRP A 106 -4.32 -10.91 11.90
CA TRP A 106 -3.77 -12.18 12.38
C TRP A 106 -4.07 -12.36 13.87
N LYS A 107 -4.25 -13.61 14.32
CA LYS A 107 -4.43 -14.02 15.72
C LYS A 107 -3.46 -15.12 16.09
#